data_AF-A0A6I5HZG2-F1
#
_entry.id   AF-A0A6I5HZG2-F1
#
_cell.length_a   1.000
_cell.length_b   1.000
_cell.length_c   1.000
_cell.angle_alpha   90.00
_cell.angle_beta   90.00
_cell.angle_gamma   90.00
#
_symmetry.space_group_name_H-M   'P 1'
#
loop_
_entity.id
_entity.type
_entity.pdbx_description
1 polymer ?
#
loop_
_entity_poly.entity_id
_entity_poly.type
_entity_poly.pdbx_seq_one_letter_code
_entity_poly.pdbx_strand_id
1 'polypeptide(L)'
;MSPSAVPKKRTLAEELSLLRQRQRDRRRRSATAAGAGLAVIVGGVWPLLGVGLQPGGHAPMPICAIGSTALRADVDADGRPDEIRGLNREGAGSVVFRRGGDLTTVHVDDARGFWPKLRGAPKEDMATRGTFGDFDGDGYLDLALFYSQRDEGDSPRDSMLVHEVRYGPLARDLSSDRTGPIRIGRSAFVYGVWTTDTDHDGRAELQVSQSEGDGMAARHVGRQRGDGISVSDDEADLYAGADWPEPELGRLGFPACGARQ
;
A
#
# COMPACT_ATOMS: atom_id res chain seq x y z
N MET A 1 78.86 -7.57 -12.58
CA MET A 1 78.34 -6.68 -13.63
C MET A 1 77.24 -7.41 -14.38
N SER A 2 75.98 -7.07 -14.10
CA SER A 2 74.79 -7.60 -14.79
C SER A 2 74.02 -6.40 -15.36
N PRO A 3 73.58 -6.42 -16.63
CA PRO A 3 72.83 -5.30 -17.18
C PRO A 3 71.37 -5.36 -16.71
N SER A 4 70.88 -4.24 -16.18
CA SER A 4 69.50 -4.01 -15.79
C SER A 4 68.64 -3.73 -17.02
N ALA A 5 67.58 -4.52 -17.24
CA ALA A 5 66.66 -4.36 -18.36
C ALA A 5 65.62 -3.27 -18.06
N VAL A 6 65.56 -2.25 -18.91
CA VAL A 6 64.57 -1.16 -18.86
C VAL A 6 63.23 -1.67 -19.43
N PRO A 7 62.10 -1.56 -18.70
CA PRO A 7 60.81 -1.97 -19.23
C PRO A 7 60.28 -0.94 -20.24
N LYS A 8 59.98 -1.41 -21.45
CA LYS A 8 59.37 -0.64 -22.55
C LYS A 8 57.94 -0.25 -22.17
N LYS A 9 57.65 1.06 -22.07
CA LYS A 9 56.29 1.58 -21.84
C LYS A 9 55.41 1.25 -23.07
N ARG A 10 54.33 0.48 -22.86
CA ARG A 10 53.31 0.20 -23.89
C ARG A 10 52.34 1.38 -23.97
N THR A 11 51.92 1.70 -25.19
CA THR A 11 51.01 2.81 -25.50
C THR A 11 49.56 2.44 -25.19
N LEU A 12 48.76 3.40 -24.72
CA LEU A 12 47.35 3.25 -24.32
C LEU A 12 46.44 2.54 -25.34
N ALA A 13 46.79 2.58 -26.63
CA ALA A 13 46.06 1.86 -27.69
C ALA A 13 46.22 0.33 -27.60
N GLU A 14 47.33 -0.19 -27.08
CA GLU A 14 47.57 -1.63 -26.87
C GLU A 14 46.85 -2.16 -25.63
N GLU A 15 46.66 -1.35 -24.59
CA GLU A 15 45.90 -1.77 -23.41
C GLU A 15 44.39 -1.84 -23.71
N LEU A 16 43.87 -0.91 -24.50
CA LEU A 16 42.47 -0.89 -24.90
C LEU A 16 42.11 -2.03 -25.86
N SER A 17 43.04 -2.48 -26.72
CA SER A 17 42.81 -3.63 -27.60
C SER A 17 42.77 -4.95 -26.80
N LEU A 18 43.65 -5.13 -25.82
CA LEU A 18 43.66 -6.30 -24.93
C LEU A 18 42.43 -6.38 -24.02
N LEU A 19 41.93 -5.24 -23.52
CA LEU A 19 40.71 -5.20 -22.71
C LEU A 19 39.45 -5.53 -23.52
N ARG A 20 39.34 -5.04 -24.77
CA ARG A 20 38.23 -5.38 -25.67
C ARG A 20 38.25 -6.85 -26.10
N GLN A 21 39.43 -7.45 -26.25
CA GLN A 21 39.56 -8.86 -26.59
C GLN A 21 39.16 -9.77 -25.41
N ARG A 22 39.55 -9.43 -24.17
CA ARG A 22 39.14 -10.15 -22.95
C ARG A 22 37.63 -10.07 -22.67
N GLN A 23 36.97 -8.96 -23.00
CA GLN A 23 35.52 -8.83 -22.85
C GLN A 23 34.73 -9.66 -23.87
N ARG A 24 35.25 -9.84 -25.10
CA ARG A 24 34.62 -10.70 -26.11
C ARG A 24 34.73 -12.19 -25.78
N ASP A 25 35.83 -12.62 -25.16
CA ASP A 25 36.01 -14.02 -24.74
C ASP A 25 35.17 -14.40 -23.51
N ARG A 26 34.84 -13.45 -22.62
CA ARG A 26 33.91 -13.70 -21.50
C ARG A 26 32.46 -13.86 -21.93
N ARG A 27 32.02 -13.21 -23.01
CA ARG A 27 30.63 -13.31 -23.50
C ARG A 27 30.34 -14.55 -24.35
N ARG A 28 31.36 -15.33 -24.72
CA ARG A 28 31.20 -16.57 -25.52
C ARG A 28 31.14 -17.87 -24.70
N ARG A 29 31.17 -17.81 -23.37
CA ARG A 29 31.11 -18.99 -22.48
C ARG A 29 29.76 -19.22 -21.79
N SER A 30 28.70 -18.57 -22.25
CA SER A 30 27.37 -18.64 -21.63
C SER A 30 26.29 -19.03 -22.66
N ALA A 31 26.53 -20.09 -23.43
CA ALA A 31 25.49 -20.72 -24.24
C ALA A 31 25.94 -22.15 -24.59
N THR A 32 25.40 -23.15 -23.89
CA THR A 32 24.98 -24.49 -24.36
C THR A 32 24.94 -25.50 -23.22
N ALA A 33 23.73 -25.86 -22.79
CA ALA A 33 23.26 -27.19 -22.38
C ALA A 33 21.74 -27.03 -22.08
N ALA A 34 20.83 -27.32 -23.01
CA ALA A 34 20.21 -28.65 -23.23
C ALA A 34 19.87 -29.30 -21.87
N GLY A 35 18.61 -29.40 -21.45
CA GLY A 35 17.51 -30.01 -22.17
C GLY A 35 17.32 -31.44 -21.66
N ALA A 36 16.09 -31.76 -21.23
CA ALA A 36 15.52 -33.06 -20.81
C ALA A 36 15.41 -33.29 -19.29
N GLY A 37 14.16 -33.43 -18.84
CA GLY A 37 13.80 -33.86 -17.47
C GLY A 37 12.33 -33.61 -17.14
N LEU A 38 11.42 -34.09 -17.98
CA LEU A 38 9.99 -34.11 -17.69
C LEU A 38 9.72 -35.29 -16.74
N ALA A 39 9.55 -35.01 -15.46
CA ALA A 39 9.03 -35.97 -14.48
C ALA A 39 7.68 -35.44 -13.98
N VAL A 40 6.62 -36.05 -14.50
CA VAL A 40 5.25 -35.90 -14.03
C VAL A 40 5.18 -36.51 -12.63
N ILE A 41 5.12 -35.68 -11.59
CA ILE A 41 4.59 -36.09 -10.28
C ILE A 41 3.10 -35.77 -10.31
N VAL A 42 2.31 -36.75 -10.75
CA VAL A 42 0.89 -36.84 -10.47
C VAL A 42 0.76 -37.34 -9.04
N GLY A 43 0.10 -36.55 -8.20
CA GLY A 43 -0.39 -36.98 -6.89
C GLY A 43 0.58 -36.72 -5.74
N GLY A 44 0.30 -35.68 -4.95
CA GLY A 44 0.89 -35.59 -3.61
C GLY A 44 0.89 -34.20 -3.02
N VAL A 45 -0.10 -33.94 -2.13
CA VAL A 45 -0.09 -32.90 -1.10
C VAL A 45 -0.44 -31.48 -1.58
N TRP A 46 -1.71 -31.27 -1.93
CA TRP A 46 -2.39 -30.04 -1.50
C TRP A 46 -2.47 -30.10 0.03
N PRO A 47 -1.84 -29.19 0.79
CA PRO A 47 -2.15 -29.12 2.20
C PRO A 47 -3.60 -28.60 2.31
N LEU A 48 -4.38 -29.38 3.05
CA LEU A 48 -5.71 -29.04 3.55
C LEU A 48 -5.63 -27.81 4.46
N LEU A 49 -5.52 -26.59 3.93
CA LEU A 49 -5.74 -25.34 4.66
C LEU A 49 -6.13 -24.23 3.66
N GLY A 50 -7.37 -23.76 3.72
CA GLY A 50 -7.81 -22.55 3.02
C GLY A 50 -9.08 -22.70 2.18
N VAL A 51 -10.19 -23.10 2.78
CA VAL A 51 -11.49 -22.62 2.28
C VAL A 51 -11.46 -21.11 2.53
N GLY A 52 -11.30 -20.36 1.43
CA GLY A 52 -10.58 -19.10 1.40
C GLY A 52 -11.15 -17.99 2.28
N LEU A 53 -10.23 -17.14 2.76
CA LEU A 53 -10.48 -15.76 3.17
C LEU A 53 -11.02 -14.89 2.02
N GLN A 54 -11.23 -15.46 0.84
CA GLN A 54 -11.68 -14.76 -0.36
C GLN A 54 -12.99 -14.01 -0.11
N PRO A 55 -13.15 -12.83 -0.74
CA PRO A 55 -14.43 -12.15 -0.77
C PRO A 55 -15.53 -13.07 -1.33
N GLY A 56 -16.75 -12.83 -0.90
CA GLY A 56 -17.95 -13.36 -1.52
C GLY A 56 -18.22 -12.75 -2.90
N GLY A 57 -19.42 -13.01 -3.42
CA GLY A 57 -19.84 -12.57 -4.75
C GLY A 57 -21.13 -11.75 -4.75
N HIS A 58 -21.54 -11.23 -3.59
CA HIS A 58 -22.73 -10.40 -3.49
C HIS A 58 -22.47 -9.01 -4.09
N ALA A 59 -23.48 -8.41 -4.72
CA ALA A 59 -23.42 -7.04 -5.23
C ALA A 59 -23.17 -6.04 -4.09
N PRO A 60 -22.54 -4.88 -4.36
CA PRO A 60 -22.22 -3.92 -3.31
C PRO A 60 -23.50 -3.44 -2.60
N MET A 61 -23.44 -3.37 -1.27
CA MET A 61 -24.50 -2.77 -0.45
C MET A 61 -24.19 -1.29 -0.20
N PRO A 62 -25.21 -0.44 0.04
CA PRO A 62 -24.98 0.97 0.33
C PRO A 62 -24.03 1.18 1.51
N ILE A 63 -23.01 2.02 1.30
CA ILE A 63 -22.10 2.48 2.33
C ILE A 63 -22.75 3.64 3.07
N CYS A 64 -22.81 3.60 4.41
CA CYS A 64 -23.44 4.66 5.18
C CYS A 64 -22.83 4.84 6.58
N ALA A 65 -22.94 6.04 7.12
CA ALA A 65 -22.48 6.41 8.46
C ALA A 65 -23.49 6.00 9.55
N ILE A 66 -22.98 5.35 10.60
CA ILE A 66 -23.75 5.00 11.83
C ILE A 66 -23.32 5.83 13.05
N GLY A 67 -22.41 6.78 12.88
CA GLY A 67 -21.88 7.66 13.92
C GLY A 67 -20.92 8.70 13.35
N SER A 68 -20.03 9.26 14.17
CA SER A 68 -18.99 10.20 13.74
C SER A 68 -17.69 9.54 13.28
N THR A 69 -17.46 8.27 13.64
CA THR A 69 -16.24 7.50 13.32
C THR A 69 -16.52 6.04 12.93
N ALA A 70 -17.76 5.73 12.54
CA ALA A 70 -18.16 4.38 12.14
C ALA A 70 -19.05 4.36 10.89
N LEU A 71 -18.75 3.41 10.00
CA LEU A 71 -19.50 3.11 8.78
C LEU A 71 -20.15 1.72 8.86
N ARG A 72 -21.14 1.52 8.01
CA ARG A 72 -21.71 0.24 7.68
C ARG A 72 -21.62 0.03 6.17
N ALA A 73 -21.11 -1.14 5.77
CA ALA A 73 -20.99 -1.57 4.38
C ALA A 73 -20.83 -3.09 4.32
N ASP A 74 -21.02 -3.71 3.16
CA ASP A 74 -20.67 -5.12 2.92
C ASP A 74 -19.22 -5.16 2.41
N VAL A 75 -18.26 -5.36 3.33
CA VAL A 75 -16.83 -5.23 3.01
C VAL A 75 -16.34 -6.47 2.27
N ASP A 76 -16.83 -7.65 2.67
CA ASP A 76 -16.42 -8.93 2.10
C ASP A 76 -17.37 -9.50 1.06
N ALA A 77 -18.36 -8.74 0.61
CA ALA A 77 -19.35 -9.16 -0.38
C ALA A 77 -20.09 -10.47 0.00
N ASP A 78 -20.33 -10.70 1.29
CA ASP A 78 -21.10 -11.85 1.78
C ASP A 78 -22.62 -11.58 1.83
N GLY A 79 -23.05 -10.37 1.47
CA GLY A 79 -24.44 -9.92 1.50
C GLY A 79 -24.94 -9.51 2.88
N ARG A 80 -24.04 -9.31 3.85
CA ARG A 80 -24.35 -8.83 5.19
C ARG A 80 -23.57 -7.55 5.48
N PRO A 81 -24.20 -6.57 6.14
CA PRO A 81 -23.51 -5.36 6.52
C PRO A 81 -22.51 -5.63 7.66
N ASP A 82 -21.25 -5.33 7.39
CA ASP A 82 -20.16 -5.20 8.35
C ASP A 82 -20.15 -3.81 8.98
N GLU A 83 -19.40 -3.69 10.07
CA GLU A 83 -19.22 -2.43 10.79
C GLU A 83 -17.76 -2.00 10.77
N ILE A 84 -17.48 -0.85 10.19
CA ILE A 84 -16.14 -0.24 10.17
C ILE A 84 -16.09 0.78 11.29
N ARG A 85 -15.08 0.73 12.15
CA ARG A 85 -14.95 1.53 13.37
C ARG A 85 -13.61 2.25 13.40
N GLY A 86 -13.54 3.30 14.22
CA GLY A 86 -12.28 4.01 14.47
C GLY A 86 -11.78 4.76 13.24
N LEU A 87 -12.70 5.20 12.37
CA LEU A 87 -12.39 6.05 11.22
C LEU A 87 -12.10 7.48 11.71
N ASN A 88 -10.92 7.65 12.29
CA ASN A 88 -10.37 8.92 12.71
C ASN A 88 -9.18 9.29 11.82
N ARG A 89 -8.60 10.47 12.03
CA ARG A 89 -7.42 10.91 11.27
C ARG A 89 -6.22 9.98 11.40
N GLU A 90 -6.10 9.23 12.49
CA GLU A 90 -4.95 8.35 12.72
C GLU A 90 -4.97 7.14 11.79
N GLY A 91 -6.04 6.87 11.04
CA GLY A 91 -6.09 5.74 10.12
C GLY A 91 -5.85 4.39 10.78
N ALA A 92 -6.28 4.23 12.04
CA ALA A 92 -6.14 3.01 12.85
C ALA A 92 -7.46 2.23 12.93
N GLY A 93 -8.29 2.33 11.89
CA GLY A 93 -9.62 1.74 11.87
C GLY A 93 -9.63 0.21 11.94
N SER A 94 -10.82 -0.35 12.13
CA SER A 94 -11.05 -1.79 12.12
C SER A 94 -12.38 -2.15 11.46
N VAL A 95 -12.48 -3.38 10.97
CA VAL A 95 -13.72 -3.95 10.43
C VAL A 95 -14.20 -5.07 11.33
N VAL A 96 -15.48 -5.06 11.66
CA VAL A 96 -16.16 -6.09 12.44
C VAL A 96 -17.04 -6.92 11.51
N PHE A 97 -16.54 -8.11 11.17
CA PHE A 97 -17.28 -9.10 10.39
C PHE A 97 -18.21 -9.91 11.28
N ARG A 98 -19.44 -10.14 10.81
CA ARG A 98 -20.48 -10.94 11.51
C ARG A 98 -20.88 -12.17 10.71
N ARG A 99 -20.66 -13.36 11.26
CA ARG A 99 -21.15 -14.61 10.64
C ARG A 99 -21.81 -15.50 11.68
N GLY A 100 -23.14 -15.60 11.60
CA GLY A 100 -23.91 -16.31 12.62
C GLY A 100 -23.79 -15.61 13.98
N GLY A 101 -23.40 -16.35 15.01
CA GLY A 101 -23.13 -15.82 16.36
C GLY A 101 -21.70 -15.31 16.57
N ASP A 102 -20.81 -15.49 15.58
CA ASP A 102 -19.39 -15.18 15.72
C ASP A 102 -19.08 -13.77 15.21
N LEU A 103 -18.18 -13.09 15.93
CA LEU A 103 -17.67 -11.76 15.65
C LEU A 103 -16.16 -11.84 15.43
N THR A 104 -15.68 -11.30 14.31
CA THR A 104 -14.24 -11.15 14.05
C THR A 104 -13.94 -9.68 13.82
N THR A 105 -13.00 -9.12 14.58
CA THR A 105 -12.50 -7.76 14.38
C THR A 105 -11.13 -7.84 13.75
N VAL A 106 -10.93 -7.14 12.64
CA VAL A 106 -9.64 -7.05 11.95
C VAL A 106 -9.22 -5.60 11.88
N HIS A 107 -8.02 -5.32 12.37
CA HIS A 107 -7.47 -3.97 12.38
C HIS A 107 -6.72 -3.69 11.07
N VAL A 108 -6.66 -2.43 10.68
CA VAL A 108 -5.81 -1.98 9.55
C VAL A 108 -4.35 -2.40 9.75
N ASP A 109 -3.85 -2.41 10.99
CA ASP A 109 -2.50 -2.90 11.33
C ASP A 109 -2.29 -4.39 11.00
N ASP A 110 -3.35 -5.19 10.94
CA ASP A 110 -3.28 -6.60 10.58
C ASP A 110 -3.29 -6.80 9.06
N ALA A 111 -3.78 -5.80 8.30
CA ALA A 111 -3.88 -5.85 6.85
C ALA A 111 -2.50 -5.90 6.15
N ARG A 112 -1.39 -5.60 6.83
CA ARG A 112 -0.05 -5.54 6.21
C ARG A 112 0.38 -6.83 5.47
N GLY A 113 -0.26 -7.97 5.77
CA GLY A 113 0.04 -9.25 5.14
C GLY A 113 1.47 -9.73 5.44
N PHE A 114 2.09 -10.46 4.51
CA PHE A 114 3.42 -11.04 4.69
C PHE A 114 4.57 -10.07 4.35
N TRP A 115 4.30 -8.95 3.68
CA TRP A 115 5.32 -8.03 3.14
C TRP A 115 6.28 -7.44 4.18
N PRO A 116 5.83 -7.03 5.39
CA PRO A 116 6.75 -6.58 6.44
C PRO A 116 7.66 -7.69 6.97
N LYS A 117 7.23 -8.96 6.90
CA LYS A 117 8.03 -10.10 7.35
C LYS A 117 9.18 -10.41 6.38
N LEU A 118 9.03 -10.05 5.11
CA LEU A 118 10.00 -10.36 4.05
C LEU A 118 11.18 -9.37 3.95
N ARG A 119 11.00 -8.12 4.41
CA ARG A 119 11.99 -7.03 4.24
C ARG A 119 12.90 -6.78 5.47
N GLY A 120 12.90 -7.70 6.44
CA GLY A 120 13.60 -7.53 7.71
C GLY A 120 12.69 -6.91 8.76
N ALA A 121 12.91 -7.29 10.02
CA ALA A 121 12.00 -7.08 11.15
C ALA A 121 11.37 -5.68 11.20
N PRO A 122 10.10 -5.55 11.64
CA PRO A 122 9.49 -4.26 11.91
C PRO A 122 10.42 -3.45 12.81
N LYS A 123 10.89 -2.30 12.33
CA LYS A 123 11.60 -1.33 13.17
C LYS A 123 10.60 -0.81 14.21
N GLU A 124 11.06 -0.55 15.43
CA GLU A 124 10.21 -0.18 16.58
C GLU A 124 9.33 1.06 16.32
N ASP A 125 9.70 1.89 15.32
CA ASP A 125 9.02 3.15 15.00
C ASP A 125 8.15 3.10 13.73
N MET A 126 7.83 1.91 13.21
CA MET A 126 6.96 1.80 12.04
C MET A 126 5.48 1.93 12.43
N ALA A 127 4.71 2.72 11.68
CA ALA A 127 3.25 2.81 11.83
C ALA A 127 2.53 2.38 10.55
N THR A 128 1.43 1.65 10.73
CA THR A 128 0.45 1.42 9.66
C THR A 128 -0.62 2.48 9.75
N ARG A 129 -1.00 3.04 8.60
CA ARG A 129 -2.09 4.01 8.49
C ARG A 129 -2.96 3.56 7.33
N GLY A 130 -4.27 3.55 7.51
CA GLY A 130 -5.19 3.19 6.43
C GLY A 130 -6.58 3.76 6.62
N THR A 131 -7.28 3.88 5.50
CA THR A 131 -8.64 4.42 5.47
C THR A 131 -9.45 3.72 4.39
N PHE A 132 -10.76 3.75 4.57
CA PHE A 132 -11.72 3.07 3.71
C PHE A 132 -12.50 4.09 2.88
N GLY A 133 -12.71 3.78 1.60
CA GLY A 133 -13.54 4.56 0.68
C GLY A 133 -13.71 3.83 -0.64
N ASP A 134 -14.67 4.26 -1.45
CA ASP A 134 -14.88 3.73 -2.80
C ASP A 134 -14.09 4.60 -3.79
N PHE A 135 -12.79 4.31 -3.97
CA PHE A 135 -11.90 5.15 -4.79
C PHE A 135 -12.15 4.89 -6.28
N ASP A 136 -12.42 3.64 -6.66
CA ASP A 136 -12.64 3.26 -8.04
C ASP A 136 -14.11 3.33 -8.51
N GLY A 137 -15.02 3.73 -7.62
CA GLY A 137 -16.42 4.03 -7.92
C GLY A 137 -17.22 2.79 -8.28
N ASP A 138 -16.79 1.60 -7.86
CA ASP A 138 -17.46 0.33 -8.15
C ASP A 138 -18.52 -0.06 -7.10
N GLY A 139 -18.64 0.74 -6.04
CA GLY A 139 -19.60 0.58 -4.95
C GLY A 139 -19.10 -0.28 -3.79
N TYR A 140 -17.94 -0.94 -3.91
CA TYR A 140 -17.32 -1.63 -2.78
C TYR A 140 -16.41 -0.69 -2.00
N LEU A 141 -16.16 -1.03 -0.73
CA LEU A 141 -15.12 -0.33 0.04
C LEU A 141 -13.75 -0.86 -0.34
N ASP A 142 -12.89 0.06 -0.75
CA ASP A 142 -11.46 -0.14 -0.90
C ASP A 142 -10.73 0.19 0.40
N LEU A 143 -9.47 -0.25 0.50
CA LEU A 143 -8.55 0.11 1.59
C LEU A 143 -7.29 0.76 1.01
N ALA A 144 -7.06 2.04 1.33
CA ALA A 144 -5.77 2.68 1.14
C ALA A 144 -4.88 2.40 2.35
N LEU A 145 -3.66 1.92 2.12
CA LEU A 145 -2.76 1.42 3.15
C LEU A 145 -1.35 2.00 3.01
N PHE A 146 -0.84 2.53 4.12
CA PHE A 146 0.51 3.05 4.27
C PHE A 146 1.23 2.33 5.40
N TYR A 147 2.51 2.06 5.19
CA TYR A 147 3.40 1.55 6.24
C TYR A 147 4.69 2.36 6.19
N SER A 148 4.90 3.25 7.15
CA SER A 148 6.00 4.21 7.14
C SER A 148 6.68 4.32 8.50
N GLN A 149 7.98 4.60 8.50
CA GLN A 149 8.73 4.84 9.74
C GLN A 149 8.47 6.27 10.21
N ARG A 150 8.14 6.43 11.49
CA ARG A 150 8.09 7.74 12.13
C ARG A 150 9.43 8.44 11.96
N ASP A 151 9.37 9.70 11.59
CA ASP A 151 10.54 10.58 11.57
C ASP A 151 10.36 11.66 12.62
N GLU A 152 11.37 11.81 13.48
CA GLU A 152 11.46 12.83 14.53
C GLU A 152 12.60 13.82 14.27
N GLY A 153 13.28 13.69 13.11
CA GLY A 153 14.35 14.60 12.71
C GLY A 153 13.86 15.85 11.98
N ASP A 154 14.74 16.84 11.87
CA ASP A 154 14.47 18.13 11.23
C ASP A 154 14.07 18.01 9.75
N SER A 155 14.59 17.00 9.04
CA SER A 155 14.29 16.77 7.62
C SER A 155 13.61 15.43 7.39
N PRO A 156 12.49 15.39 6.66
CA PRO A 156 11.75 14.15 6.43
C PRO A 156 12.58 13.18 5.57
N ARG A 157 12.71 11.96 6.07
CA ARG A 157 13.37 10.85 5.37
C ARG A 157 12.38 10.09 4.51
N ASP A 158 12.89 9.53 3.42
CA ASP A 158 12.19 8.48 2.68
C ASP A 158 12.08 7.25 3.58
N SER A 159 10.87 7.00 4.07
CA SER A 159 10.60 6.04 5.14
C SER A 159 9.38 5.17 4.91
N MET A 160 8.76 5.26 3.72
CA MET A 160 7.53 4.55 3.37
C MET A 160 7.82 3.23 2.66
N LEU A 161 7.43 2.11 3.29
CA LEU A 161 7.63 0.76 2.76
C LEU A 161 6.43 0.21 1.98
N VAL A 162 5.22 0.67 2.34
CA VAL A 162 3.96 0.31 1.68
C VAL A 162 3.17 1.58 1.43
N HIS A 163 2.60 1.69 0.24
CA HIS A 163 1.67 2.73 -0.21
C HIS A 163 0.84 2.15 -1.35
N GLU A 164 -0.20 1.42 -0.99
CA GLU A 164 -1.05 0.67 -1.93
C GLU A 164 -2.52 0.92 -1.63
N VAL A 165 -3.34 0.81 -2.67
CA VAL A 165 -4.78 0.67 -2.54
C VAL A 165 -5.15 -0.78 -2.84
N ARG A 166 -6.03 -1.33 -2.02
CA ARG A 166 -6.64 -2.64 -2.21
C ARG A 166 -8.08 -2.41 -2.57
N TYR A 167 -8.46 -2.78 -3.78
CA TYR A 167 -9.80 -2.54 -4.27
C TYR A 167 -10.75 -3.60 -3.76
N GLY A 168 -11.97 -3.19 -3.46
CA GLY A 168 -13.02 -4.07 -3.00
C GLY A 168 -13.48 -5.09 -4.07
N PRO A 169 -14.27 -6.09 -3.65
CA PRO A 169 -14.52 -6.43 -2.24
C PRO A 169 -13.28 -6.99 -1.54
N LEU A 170 -13.16 -6.77 -0.24
CA LEU A 170 -12.00 -7.16 0.56
C LEU A 170 -12.23 -8.51 1.24
N ALA A 171 -11.20 -9.32 1.33
CA ALA A 171 -11.19 -10.52 2.15
C ALA A 171 -11.40 -10.18 3.64
N ARG A 172 -11.74 -11.18 4.45
CA ARG A 172 -11.91 -11.01 5.91
C ARG A 172 -10.62 -10.69 6.66
N ASP A 173 -9.46 -10.78 6.01
CA ASP A 173 -8.17 -10.29 6.50
C ASP A 173 -7.76 -8.95 5.87
N LEU A 174 -8.70 -8.28 5.20
CA LEU A 174 -8.53 -7.03 4.44
C LEU A 174 -7.55 -7.14 3.26
N SER A 175 -7.27 -8.36 2.78
CA SER A 175 -6.55 -8.57 1.51
C SER A 175 -7.47 -8.40 0.30
N SER A 176 -6.88 -8.19 -0.87
CA SER A 176 -7.59 -8.16 -2.15
C SER A 176 -6.72 -8.73 -3.25
N ASP A 177 -7.35 -9.38 -4.23
CA ASP A 177 -6.69 -9.82 -5.47
C ASP A 177 -6.50 -8.64 -6.46
N ARG A 178 -7.16 -7.50 -6.21
CA ARG A 178 -7.02 -6.26 -6.97
C ARG A 178 -6.27 -5.23 -6.13
N THR A 179 -5.02 -4.96 -6.49
CA THR A 179 -4.22 -3.92 -5.84
C THR A 179 -3.70 -2.91 -6.85
N GLY A 180 -3.48 -1.68 -6.38
CA GLY A 180 -2.96 -0.57 -7.16
C GLY A 180 -1.95 0.24 -6.35
N PRO A 181 -1.03 0.97 -7.01
CA PRO A 181 -0.10 1.84 -6.32
C PRO A 181 -0.79 3.11 -5.83
N ILE A 182 -0.40 3.59 -4.65
CA ILE A 182 -0.58 5.00 -4.29
C ILE A 182 0.69 5.72 -4.73
N ARG A 183 0.58 6.57 -5.76
CA ARG A 183 1.68 7.35 -6.32
C ARG A 183 1.77 8.66 -5.54
N ILE A 184 2.85 8.83 -4.81
CA ILE A 184 3.08 9.98 -3.93
C ILE A 184 4.46 10.58 -4.25
N GLY A 185 4.54 11.90 -4.36
CA GLY A 185 5.79 12.58 -4.74
C GLY A 185 6.89 12.44 -3.68
N ARG A 186 6.51 12.30 -2.41
CA ARG A 186 7.42 12.09 -1.29
C ARG A 186 6.98 10.93 -0.40
N SER A 187 7.90 10.00 -0.17
CA SER A 187 7.72 8.83 0.70
C SER A 187 8.00 9.12 2.19
N ALA A 188 7.53 10.28 2.68
CA ALA A 188 7.70 10.69 4.08
C ALA A 188 6.72 9.97 5.03
N PHE A 189 6.95 10.09 6.33
CA PHE A 189 6.04 9.54 7.34
C PHE A 189 4.62 10.07 7.18
N VAL A 190 3.65 9.15 7.24
CA VAL A 190 2.22 9.48 7.20
C VAL A 190 1.70 9.56 8.63
N TYR A 191 1.32 10.77 9.05
CA TYR A 191 0.72 10.98 10.37
C TYR A 191 -0.72 10.48 10.43
N GLY A 192 -1.46 10.66 9.34
CA GLY A 192 -2.88 10.36 9.28
C GLY A 192 -3.42 10.25 7.87
N VAL A 193 -4.50 9.47 7.73
CA VAL A 193 -5.19 9.25 6.46
C VAL A 193 -6.70 9.24 6.62
N TRP A 194 -7.33 9.91 5.67
CA TRP A 194 -8.73 10.21 5.47
C TRP A 194 -9.40 9.78 4.18
N THR A 195 -10.71 9.61 4.13
CA THR A 195 -11.44 9.69 2.86
C THR A 195 -12.40 10.87 2.83
N THR A 196 -12.54 11.52 1.68
CA THR A 196 -13.54 12.59 1.44
C THR A 196 -14.21 12.40 0.09
N ASP A 197 -15.34 13.06 -0.15
CA ASP A 197 -15.90 13.24 -1.50
C ASP A 197 -16.26 14.73 -1.62
N THR A 198 -15.23 15.55 -1.80
CA THR A 198 -15.31 17.01 -1.75
C THR A 198 -15.87 17.58 -3.05
N ASP A 199 -15.59 16.95 -4.19
CA ASP A 199 -16.12 17.35 -5.49
C ASP A 199 -17.45 16.68 -5.84
N HIS A 200 -17.96 15.78 -4.99
CA HIS A 200 -19.27 15.13 -5.13
C HIS A 200 -19.41 14.36 -6.45
N ASP A 201 -18.31 13.75 -6.91
CA ASP A 201 -18.30 12.95 -8.14
C ASP A 201 -18.69 11.48 -7.90
N GLY A 202 -18.91 11.12 -6.63
CA GLY A 202 -19.29 9.78 -6.19
C GLY A 202 -18.10 8.84 -6.01
N ARG A 203 -16.86 9.32 -6.13
CA ARG A 203 -15.64 8.58 -5.80
C ARG A 203 -15.00 9.18 -4.56
N ALA A 204 -14.48 8.32 -3.72
CA ALA A 204 -13.68 8.76 -2.58
C ALA A 204 -12.36 9.37 -3.07
N GLU A 205 -11.92 10.37 -2.30
CA GLU A 205 -10.63 11.04 -2.39
C GLU A 205 -9.84 10.69 -1.14
N LEU A 206 -8.57 10.37 -1.32
CA LEU A 206 -7.67 10.03 -0.22
C LEU A 206 -7.03 11.29 0.34
N GLN A 207 -7.26 11.62 1.59
CA GLN A 207 -6.55 12.71 2.27
C GLN A 207 -5.35 12.12 3.02
N VAL A 208 -4.15 12.63 2.76
CA VAL A 208 -2.91 12.14 3.39
C VAL A 208 -2.24 13.30 4.12
N SER A 209 -2.01 13.15 5.42
CA SER A 209 -1.18 14.08 6.21
C SER A 209 0.23 13.51 6.34
N GLN A 210 1.22 14.20 5.76
CA GLN A 210 2.61 13.75 5.70
C GLN A 210 3.56 14.71 6.41
N SER A 211 4.64 14.16 6.97
CA SER A 211 5.70 14.95 7.61
C SER A 211 6.45 15.81 6.60
N GLU A 212 6.57 17.10 6.93
CA GLU A 212 7.44 18.05 6.23
C GLU A 212 8.75 18.32 6.99
N GLY A 213 8.98 17.64 8.12
CA GLY A 213 10.09 17.93 9.03
C GLY A 213 9.73 19.00 10.06
N ASP A 214 10.61 19.21 11.04
CA ASP A 214 10.45 20.21 12.11
C ASP A 214 9.10 20.14 12.87
N GLY A 215 8.48 18.96 12.92
CA GLY A 215 7.17 18.75 13.53
C GLY A 215 5.98 19.30 12.73
N MET A 216 6.20 19.70 11.48
CA MET A 216 5.17 20.15 10.55
C MET A 216 4.62 18.99 9.74
N ALA A 217 3.36 19.12 9.32
CA ALA A 217 2.78 18.25 8.32
C ALA A 217 1.96 18.99 7.29
N ALA A 218 2.08 18.54 6.05
CA ALA A 218 1.27 18.98 4.94
C ALA A 218 0.14 17.97 4.66
N ARG A 219 -1.02 18.48 4.26
CA ARG A 219 -2.11 17.68 3.74
C ARG A 219 -2.04 17.63 2.21
N HIS A 220 -2.18 16.43 1.66
CA HIS A 220 -2.26 16.18 0.22
C HIS A 220 -3.54 15.43 -0.12
N VAL A 221 -4.01 15.61 -1.36
CA VAL A 221 -5.21 14.95 -1.87
C VAL A 221 -4.83 13.94 -2.94
N GLY A 222 -5.23 12.69 -2.73
CA GLY A 222 -5.13 11.58 -3.65
C GLY A 222 -6.45 11.32 -4.37
N ARG A 223 -6.38 11.12 -5.69
CA ARG A 223 -7.54 10.75 -6.51
C ARG A 223 -7.24 9.53 -7.35
N GLN A 224 -8.26 8.73 -7.64
CA GLN A 224 -8.14 7.59 -8.54
C GLN A 224 -7.71 8.05 -9.94
N ARG A 225 -6.66 7.43 -10.48
CA ARG A 225 -6.10 7.69 -11.81
C ARG A 225 -5.54 6.39 -12.39
N GLY A 226 -6.21 5.87 -13.42
CA GLY A 226 -5.81 4.62 -14.06
C GLY A 226 -5.93 3.44 -13.09
N ASP A 227 -4.81 2.77 -12.83
CA ASP A 227 -4.69 1.58 -11.99
C ASP A 227 -4.41 1.87 -10.50
N GLY A 228 -4.35 3.13 -10.08
CA GLY A 228 -3.95 3.52 -8.74
C GLY A 228 -4.47 4.88 -8.31
N ILE A 229 -4.07 5.30 -7.10
CA ILE A 229 -4.33 6.65 -6.60
C ILE A 229 -3.11 7.51 -6.88
N SER A 230 -3.31 8.74 -7.35
CA SER A 230 -2.24 9.73 -7.49
C SER A 230 -2.47 10.86 -6.50
N VAL A 231 -1.50 11.07 -5.61
CA VAL A 231 -1.50 12.11 -4.58
C VAL A 231 -0.84 13.38 -5.15
N SER A 232 -1.52 14.52 -5.01
CA SER A 232 -1.01 15.80 -5.49
C SER A 232 0.23 16.25 -4.73
N ASP A 233 1.21 16.78 -5.46
CA ASP A 233 2.34 17.49 -4.85
C ASP A 233 1.93 18.87 -4.31
N ASP A 234 0.77 19.37 -4.74
CA ASP A 234 0.19 20.59 -4.21
C ASP A 234 -0.24 20.36 -2.75
N GLU A 235 0.34 21.15 -1.85
CA GLU A 235 -0.03 21.21 -0.44
C GLU A 235 -1.43 21.85 -0.33
N ALA A 236 -2.38 21.09 0.20
CA ALA A 236 -3.74 21.58 0.42
C ALA A 236 -3.81 22.46 1.68
N ASP A 237 -3.04 22.14 2.72
CA ASP A 237 -2.93 22.86 3.98
C ASP A 237 -1.63 22.45 4.71
N LEU A 238 -1.08 23.32 5.56
CA LEU A 238 0.10 23.06 6.40
C LEU A 238 -0.26 23.25 7.89
N TYR A 239 0.15 22.31 8.75
CA TYR A 239 -0.17 22.30 10.18
C TYR A 239 1.07 21.98 11.04
N ALA A 240 1.07 22.48 12.27
CA ALA A 240 1.89 21.89 13.33
C ALA A 240 1.30 20.52 13.70
N GLY A 241 2.15 19.53 13.99
CA GLY A 241 1.76 18.12 14.12
C GLY A 241 0.68 17.79 15.18
N ALA A 242 0.35 18.73 16.08
CA ALA A 242 -0.69 18.55 17.08
C ALA A 242 -2.03 19.25 16.73
N ASP A 243 -2.02 20.19 15.77
CA ASP A 243 -3.10 21.18 15.59
C ASP A 243 -4.01 20.90 14.37
N TRP A 244 -3.80 19.81 13.64
CA TRP A 244 -4.68 19.46 12.52
C TRP A 244 -6.09 19.02 13.00
N PRO A 245 -7.17 19.28 12.24
CA PRO A 245 -8.54 18.94 12.66
C PRO A 245 -8.85 17.44 12.61
N GLU A 246 -9.81 16.97 13.42
CA GLU A 246 -10.39 15.63 13.27
C GLU A 246 -11.40 15.59 12.11
N PRO A 247 -11.39 14.55 11.27
CA PRO A 247 -12.38 14.36 10.22
C PRO A 247 -13.74 14.01 10.82
N GLU A 248 -14.80 14.63 10.30
CA GLU A 248 -16.19 14.28 10.61
C GLU A 248 -16.76 13.42 9.48
N LEU A 249 -17.52 12.35 9.79
CA LEU A 249 -18.08 11.45 8.77
C LEU A 249 -18.94 12.15 7.70
N GLY A 250 -19.64 13.22 8.06
CA GLY A 250 -20.40 14.03 7.10
C GLY A 250 -19.52 14.74 6.06
N ARG A 251 -18.24 15.01 6.39
CA ARG A 251 -17.24 15.54 5.45
C ARG A 251 -16.56 14.43 4.64
N LEU A 252 -16.72 13.17 5.04
CA LEU A 252 -16.19 12.02 4.30
C LEU A 252 -17.10 11.57 3.14
N GLY A 253 -18.22 12.26 2.90
CA GLY A 253 -19.13 11.99 1.78
C GLY A 253 -20.14 10.86 2.03
N PHE A 254 -20.12 10.23 3.20
CA PHE A 254 -21.02 9.10 3.48
C PHE A 254 -22.38 9.56 4.04
N PRO A 255 -23.51 9.13 3.45
CA PRO A 255 -24.83 9.44 3.98
C PRO A 255 -25.08 8.71 5.30
N ALA A 256 -25.92 9.27 6.17
CA ALA A 256 -26.35 8.58 7.39
C ALA A 256 -27.18 7.33 7.05
N CYS A 257 -26.97 6.22 7.76
CA CYS A 257 -27.75 5.00 7.55
C CYS A 257 -29.23 5.24 7.86
N GLY A 258 -30.10 4.90 6.91
CA GLY A 258 -31.55 5.11 7.02
C GLY A 258 -32.04 6.49 6.57
N ALA A 259 -31.14 7.38 6.12
CA ALA A 259 -31.55 8.52 5.29
C ALA A 259 -32.16 7.97 3.99
N ARG A 260 -33.32 8.51 3.57
CA ARG A 260 -33.88 8.19 2.25
C ARG A 260 -32.93 8.76 1.19
N GLN A 261 -32.39 7.89 0.36
CA GLN A 261 -31.67 8.25 -0.87
C GLN A 261 -32.68 8.62 -1.96
#